data_AF-A0A317MRW3-F1
#
_entry.id   AF-A0A317MRW3-F1
#
_cell.length_a   1.000
_cell.length_b   1.000
_cell.length_c   1.000
_cell.angle_alpha   90.00
_cell.angle_beta   90.00
_cell.angle_gamma   90.00
#
_symmetry.space_group_name_H-M   'P 1'
#
loop_
_entity.id
_entity.type
_entity.pdbx_description
1 polymer ?
#
loop_
_entity_poly.entity_id
_entity_poly.type
_entity_poly.pdbx_seq_one_letter_code
_entity_poly.pdbx_strand_id
1 'polypeptide(L)'
;MNAPEAVFSVEPVVHRALGPLRRLRVGDFVDLRLTPQEASTLALALHAVREGRSAERQLFLSPIASDGHFNGIVGPDGLTITCVQGQQQADVWLDWGSVESLALALAA
;
A
#
# COMPACT_ATOMS: atom_id res chain seq x y z
N MET A 1 -5.83 0.72 27.88
CA MET A 1 -5.57 1.56 26.69
C MET A 1 -5.30 0.59 25.56
N ASN A 2 -6.24 0.41 24.63
CA ASN A 2 -6.00 -0.44 23.46
C ASN A 2 -4.97 0.26 22.59
N ALA A 3 -3.98 -0.48 22.09
CA ALA A 3 -3.05 0.04 21.10
C ALA A 3 -3.87 0.58 19.90
N PRO A 4 -3.46 1.70 19.27
CA PRO A 4 -4.09 2.11 18.03
C PRO A 4 -4.01 0.95 17.06
N GLU A 5 -5.16 0.53 16.54
CA GLU A 5 -5.24 -0.51 15.52
C GLU A 5 -4.40 -0.05 14.32
N ALA A 6 -3.49 -0.91 13.87
CA ALA A 6 -2.57 -0.55 12.80
C ALA A 6 -3.37 -0.24 11.53
N VAL A 7 -3.21 0.98 11.01
CA VAL A 7 -4.04 1.51 9.90
C VAL A 7 -3.81 0.73 8.59
N PHE A 8 -2.70 -0.01 8.51
CA PHE A 8 -2.42 -1.01 7.49
C PHE A 8 -1.66 -2.20 8.07
N SER A 9 -1.63 -3.31 7.34
CA SER A 9 -0.69 -4.41 7.57
C SER A 9 -0.22 -5.02 6.26
N VAL A 10 1.00 -5.56 6.25
CA VAL A 10 1.56 -6.29 5.11
C VAL A 10 2.01 -7.66 5.59
N GLU A 11 1.53 -8.72 4.95
CA GLU A 11 1.91 -10.09 5.29
C GLU A 11 2.22 -10.94 4.05
N PRO A 12 3.11 -11.94 4.15
CA PRO A 12 3.29 -12.92 3.08
C PRO A 12 2.05 -13.79 2.92
N VAL A 13 1.65 -14.05 1.68
CA VAL A 13 0.67 -15.10 1.35
C VAL A 13 1.13 -15.89 0.13
N VAL A 14 0.60 -17.11 -0.03
CA VAL A 14 0.91 -17.95 -1.20
C VAL A 14 -0.36 -18.15 -2.01
N HIS A 15 -0.32 -17.72 -3.27
CA HIS A 15 -1.38 -17.94 -4.24
C HIS A 15 -1.07 -19.17 -5.10
N ARG A 16 -2.10 -19.99 -5.36
CA ARG A 16 -1.94 -21.29 -6.05
C ARG A 16 -1.25 -21.21 -7.42
N ALA A 17 -1.51 -20.15 -8.19
CA ALA A 17 -1.04 -20.00 -9.57
C ALA A 17 0.09 -18.96 -9.71
N LEU A 18 0.12 -17.98 -8.80
CA LEU A 18 1.06 -16.86 -8.88
C LEU A 18 2.21 -17.00 -7.89
N GLY A 19 2.18 -18.02 -7.03
CA GLY A 19 3.21 -18.26 -6.03
C GLY A 19 3.16 -17.23 -4.89
N PRO A 20 4.32 -16.83 -4.34
CA PRO A 20 4.41 -15.87 -3.24
C PRO A 20 3.85 -14.49 -3.61
N LEU A 21 3.04 -13.91 -2.73
CA LEU A 21 2.50 -12.56 -2.83
C LEU A 21 2.68 -11.81 -1.50
N ARG A 22 2.55 -10.50 -1.54
CA ARG A 22 2.40 -9.62 -0.37
C ARG A 22 0.95 -9.17 -0.28
N ARG A 23 0.35 -9.37 0.88
CA ARG A 23 -1.02 -8.98 1.16
C ARG A 23 -1.01 -7.68 1.95
N LEU A 24 -1.39 -6.59 1.30
CA LEU A 24 -1.58 -5.28 1.91
C LEU A 24 -3.04 -5.15 2.34
N ARG A 25 -3.27 -5.09 3.65
CA ARG A 25 -4.58 -4.72 4.21
C ARG A 25 -4.58 -3.25 4.58
N VAL A 26 -5.63 -2.55 4.18
CA VAL A 26 -5.85 -1.13 4.49
C VAL A 26 -7.24 -0.98 5.10
N GLY A 27 -7.31 -0.47 6.33
CA GLY A 27 -8.52 -0.56 7.14
C GLY A 27 -9.00 -2.01 7.30
N ASP A 28 -10.30 -2.18 7.54
CA ASP A 28 -10.85 -3.48 7.92
C ASP A 28 -11.17 -4.38 6.72
N PHE A 29 -11.48 -3.77 5.57
CA PHE A 29 -12.22 -4.43 4.49
C PHE A 29 -11.48 -4.55 3.16
N VAL A 30 -10.35 -3.86 2.97
CA VAL A 30 -9.62 -3.89 1.70
C VAL A 30 -8.32 -4.67 1.82
N ASP A 31 -8.16 -5.67 0.96
CA ASP A 31 -7.05 -6.60 0.90
C ASP A 31 -6.51 -6.65 -0.54
N LEU A 32 -5.41 -5.93 -0.78
CA LEU A 32 -4.69 -5.95 -2.05
C LEU A 32 -3.56 -6.98 -1.98
N ARG A 33 -3.60 -7.94 -2.89
CA ARG A 33 -2.53 -8.91 -3.11
C ARG A 33 -1.64 -8.43 -4.24
N LEU A 34 -0.36 -8.28 -3.91
CA LEU A 34 0.69 -7.79 -4.77
C LEU A 34 1.65 -8.92 -5.06
N THR A 35 2.05 -9.09 -6.31
CA THR A 35 3.24 -9.87 -6.66
C THR A 35 4.48 -9.24 -6.02
N PRO A 36 5.59 -9.99 -5.87
CA PRO A 36 6.83 -9.42 -5.33
C PRO A 36 7.32 -8.19 -6.12
N GLN A 37 7.12 -8.21 -7.44
CA GLN A 37 7.46 -7.10 -8.31
C GLN A 37 6.56 -5.87 -8.08
N GLU A 38 5.25 -6.07 -7.96
CA GLU A 38 4.30 -4.99 -7.65
C GLU A 38 4.58 -4.37 -6.28
N ALA A 39 4.83 -5.20 -5.26
CA ALA A 39 5.17 -4.75 -3.91
C ALA A 39 6.46 -3.93 -3.89
N SER A 40 7.52 -4.42 -4.56
CA SER A 40 8.79 -3.69 -4.67
C SER A 40 8.64 -2.39 -5.47
N THR A 41 7.86 -2.40 -6.56
CA THR A 41 7.60 -1.18 -7.36
C THR A 41 6.87 -0.12 -6.53
N LEU A 42 5.85 -0.53 -5.77
CA LEU A 42 5.13 0.39 -4.88
C LEU A 42 6.04 0.92 -3.76
N ALA A 43 6.86 0.06 -3.14
CA ALA A 43 7.82 0.48 -2.12
C ALA A 43 8.81 1.55 -2.65
N LEU A 44 9.36 1.33 -3.85
CA LEU A 44 10.26 2.29 -4.49
C LEU A 44 9.57 3.63 -4.76
N ALA A 45 8.33 3.60 -5.23
CA ALA A 45 7.54 4.80 -5.47
C ALA A 45 7.27 5.58 -4.18
N LEU A 46 6.89 4.89 -3.10
CA LEU A 46 6.68 5.47 -1.77
C LEU A 46 7.95 6.12 -1.22
N HIS A 47 9.11 5.46 -1.33
CA HIS A 47 10.39 6.05 -0.94
C HIS A 47 10.73 7.29 -1.78
N ALA A 48 10.52 7.23 -3.09
CA ALA A 48 10.85 8.34 -3.99
C ALA A 48 10.03 9.60 -3.70
N VAL A 49 8.72 9.48 -3.42
CA VAL A 49 7.88 10.64 -3.07
C VAL A 49 8.20 11.17 -1.68
N ARG A 50 8.40 10.29 -0.68
CA ARG A 50 8.78 10.69 0.69
C ARG A 50 10.08 11.48 0.72
N GLU A 51 11.09 11.02 -0.03
CA GLU A 51 12.42 11.65 -0.07
C GLU A 51 12.47 12.89 -0.98
N GLY A 52 11.35 13.28 -1.60
CA GLY A 52 11.30 14.39 -2.55
C GLY A 52 12.11 14.16 -3.82
N ARG A 53 12.51 12.92 -4.11
CA ARG A 53 13.20 12.53 -5.35
C ARG A 53 12.26 12.42 -6.54
N SER A 54 10.96 12.30 -6.28
CA SER A 54 9.89 12.36 -7.28
C SER A 54 9.00 13.57 -7.03
N ALA A 55 8.65 14.27 -8.11
CA ALA A 55 7.67 15.37 -8.09
C ALA A 55 6.22 14.87 -8.28
N GLU A 56 6.02 13.56 -8.43
CA GLU A 56 4.70 12.96 -8.64
C GLU A 56 3.79 13.21 -7.45
N ARG A 57 2.54 13.58 -7.76
CA ARG A 57 1.52 13.90 -6.75
C ARG A 57 0.51 12.77 -6.54
N GLN A 58 0.60 11.73 -7.36
CA GLN A 58 -0.29 10.60 -7.33
C GLN A 58 0.48 9.31 -7.61
N LEU A 59 0.22 8.28 -6.82
CA LEU A 59 0.71 6.92 -7.01
C LEU A 59 -0.48 6.03 -7.31
N PHE A 60 -0.46 5.31 -8.44
CA PHE A 60 -1.54 4.41 -8.80
C PHE A 60 -1.00 3.02 -9.13
N LEU A 61 -1.68 1.99 -8.64
CA LEU A 61 -1.37 0.60 -8.97
C LEU A 61 -2.65 -0.23 -8.98
N SER A 62 -2.88 -0.99 -10.04
CA SER A 62 -3.93 -2.01 -10.13
C SER A 62 -3.27 -3.39 -10.13
N PRO A 63 -3.20 -4.10 -8.99
CA PRO A 63 -2.45 -5.35 -8.90
C PRO A 63 -3.12 -6.49 -9.68
N ILE A 64 -2.34 -7.32 -10.37
CA ILE A 64 -2.86 -8.43 -11.17
C ILE A 64 -3.54 -9.52 -10.33
N ALA A 65 -3.13 -9.67 -9.06
CA ALA A 65 -3.66 -10.68 -8.15
C ALA A 65 -4.87 -10.19 -7.33
N SER A 66 -5.43 -9.03 -7.69
CA SER A 66 -6.51 -8.35 -6.95
C SER A 66 -7.59 -7.80 -7.89
N ASP A 67 -8.85 -7.90 -7.46
CA ASP A 67 -9.98 -7.21 -8.10
C ASP A 67 -10.15 -5.78 -7.53
N GLY A 68 -9.04 -5.07 -7.42
CA GLY A 68 -8.95 -3.80 -6.71
C GLY A 68 -7.76 -2.95 -7.15
N HIS A 69 -7.65 -1.74 -6.60
CA HIS A 69 -6.56 -0.84 -6.89
C HIS A 69 -6.12 -0.04 -5.66
N PHE A 70 -4.87 0.42 -5.71
CA PHE A 70 -4.26 1.37 -4.81
C PHE A 70 -4.19 2.73 -5.50
N ASN A 71 -4.59 3.78 -4.80
CA ASN A 71 -4.42 5.16 -5.22
C ASN A 71 -3.90 6.01 -4.06
N GLY A 72 -2.69 6.53 -4.17
CA GLY A 72 -2.07 7.42 -3.17
C GLY A 72 -2.02 8.85 -3.67
N ILE A 73 -2.51 9.80 -2.90
CA ILE A 73 -2.39 11.25 -3.15
C ILE A 73 -1.35 11.83 -2.20
N VAL A 74 -0.28 12.39 -2.78
CA VAL A 74 0.85 12.96 -2.03
C VAL A 74 0.48 14.36 -1.53
N GLY A 75 0.49 14.53 -0.21
CA GLY A 75 0.33 15.81 0.46
C GLY A 75 1.66 16.34 1.00
N PRO A 76 1.68 17.53 1.62
CA PRO A 76 2.90 18.10 2.20
C PRO A 76 3.45 17.27 3.36
N ASP A 77 2.56 16.70 4.18
CA ASP A 77 2.90 16.04 5.43
C ASP A 77 2.72 14.51 5.38
N GLY A 78 2.40 13.96 4.21
CA GLY A 78 2.13 12.53 4.09
C GLY A 78 1.45 12.10 2.80
N LEU A 79 0.76 10.97 2.86
CA LEU A 79 0.08 10.31 1.76
C LEU A 79 -1.34 9.92 2.18
N THR A 80 -2.34 10.32 1.39
CA THR A 80 -3.69 9.76 1.52
C THR A 80 -3.82 8.58 0.58
N ILE A 81 -4.08 7.40 1.12
CA ILE A 81 -4.29 6.16 0.37
C ILE A 81 -5.78 5.90 0.28
N THR A 82 -6.28 5.72 -0.93
CA THR A 82 -7.57 5.12 -1.25
C THR A 82 -7.32 3.75 -1.85
N CYS A 83 -7.82 2.70 -1.21
CA CYS A 83 -7.86 1.37 -1.79
C CYS A 83 -9.31 0.96 -2.05
N VAL A 84 -9.58 0.39 -3.22
CA VAL A 84 -10.91 -0.13 -3.59
C VAL A 84 -10.78 -1.60 -3.92
N GLN A 85 -11.72 -2.42 -3.46
CA GLN A 85 -11.85 -3.83 -3.81
C GLN A 85 -13.32 -4.20 -3.93
N GLY A 86 -13.76 -4.52 -5.15
CA GLY A 86 -15.18 -4.68 -5.44
C GLY A 86 -15.98 -3.42 -5.08
N GLN A 87 -16.94 -3.54 -4.15
CA GLN A 87 -17.75 -2.43 -3.63
C GLN A 87 -17.19 -1.79 -2.35
N GLN A 88 -16.09 -2.31 -1.82
CA GLN A 88 -15.48 -1.80 -0.59
C GLN A 88 -14.41 -0.76 -0.92
N GLN A 89 -14.35 0.30 -0.11
CA GLN A 89 -13.32 1.33 -0.18
C GLN A 89 -12.77 1.59 1.23
N ALA A 90 -11.46 1.75 1.32
CA ALA A 90 -10.77 2.18 2.52
C ALA A 90 -9.90 3.40 2.20
N ASP A 91 -10.15 4.50 2.92
CA ASP A 91 -9.38 5.73 2.85
C ASP A 91 -8.57 5.90 4.13
N VAL A 92 -7.26 6.07 3.99
CA VAL A 92 -6.31 6.13 5.09
C VAL A 92 -5.32 7.26 4.85
N TRP A 93 -5.16 8.14 5.81
CA TRP A 93 -4.06 9.10 5.82
C TRP A 93 -2.85 8.52 6.56
N LEU A 94 -1.68 8.59 5.94
CA LEU A 94 -0.40 8.21 6.52
C LEU A 94 0.52 9.43 6.58
N ASP A 95 1.12 9.68 7.74
CA ASP A 95 2.27 10.58 7.84
C ASP A 95 3.51 9.97 7.15
N TRP A 96 4.55 10.77 6.94
CA TRP A 96 5.77 10.29 6.27
C TRP A 96 6.49 9.12 6.98
N GLY A 97 6.35 9.00 8.30
CA GLY A 97 6.92 7.87 9.06
C GLY A 97 6.14 6.56 8.82
N SER A 98 4.82 6.66 8.70
CA SER A 98 3.93 5.55 8.37
C SER A 98 4.08 5.14 6.91
N VAL A 99 4.30 6.10 5.99
CA VAL A 99 4.65 5.83 4.58
C VAL A 99 5.96 5.04 4.48
N GLU A 100 6.99 5.42 5.25
CA GLU A 100 8.25 4.68 5.31
C GLU A 100 8.05 3.25 5.85
N SER A 101 7.26 3.12 6.91
CA SER A 101 6.94 1.81 7.49
C SER A 101 6.22 0.90 6.48
N LEU A 102 5.27 1.45 5.71
CA LEU A 102 4.60 0.73 4.62
C LEU A 102 5.58 0.32 3.52
N ALA A 103 6.44 1.25 3.08
CA ALA A 103 7.42 0.98 2.03
C ALA A 103 8.40 -0.14 2.44
N LEU A 104 8.91 -0.10 3.67
CA LEU A 104 9.77 -1.16 4.21
C LEU A 104 9.05 -2.51 4.30
N ALA A 105 7.79 -2.52 4.76
CA ALA A 105 7.01 -3.75 4.86
C ALA A 105 6.69 -4.38 3.50
N LEU A 106 6.55 -3.56 2.45
CA LEU A 106 6.36 -4.00 1.07
C LEU A 106 7.66 -4.50 0.41
N ALA A 107 8.82 -3.98 0.83
CA ALA A 107 10.13 -4.35 0.30
C ALA A 107 10.73 -5.61 0.95
N ALA A 108 10.24 -6.01 2.12
CA ALA A 108 10.62 -7.25 2.81
C ALA A 108 10.18 -8.49 2.02
#